data_AF-A0A957R814-F1
#
_entry.id   AF-A0A957R814-F1
#
_cell.length_a   1.000
_cell.length_b   1.000
_cell.length_c   1.000
_cell.angle_alpha   90.00
_cell.angle_beta   90.00
_cell.angle_gamma   90.00
#
_symmetry.space_group_name_H-M   'P 1'
#
loop_
_entity.id
_entity.type
_entity.pdbx_description
1 polymer ?
#
loop_
_entity_poly.entity_id
_entity_poly.type
_entity_poly.pdbx_seq_one_letter_code
_entity_poly.pdbx_strand_id
1 'polypeptide(L)'
;MFALGLVKINEREVGIVIKRFGTKLRDGQLVALKGEAGYQADTLPPGWHFWYFPWKYRVIKPGVTMIPAGEIGLLVAADGRPKPEQRILGQIVDCDNFQNARKFLLNGGEKGQQLGILTPGTYRINTALFTIITSRNAEQFSLEPHQLKVYQVKPDRVGIVTTLDGAPIDEGEIAGPIIQDHNNFQNGQTFLDKGGRRGLQEQVLLSGSWNLNPWFVDVEQVPMTHIPIGHVGIVISFVGKEHLDVSGDGFKHGNLVDPGHKGVWVTPLYPGKHPLNTRVMKVELVPTTNIVLNWASRTESHSYDAHLSPITVRSRDGFAFNLDVAQIIHIGALEAPKVISRVGAVQNLVDHVLQPIVGN
;
A
#
# COMPACT_ATOMS: atom_id res chain seq x y z
N MET A 1 3.67 -62.78 -4.26
CA MET A 1 4.67 -61.81 -3.74
C MET A 1 3.92 -60.69 -3.03
N PHE A 2 3.71 -60.83 -1.71
CA PHE A 2 2.97 -59.85 -0.93
C PHE A 2 3.78 -58.56 -0.86
N ALA A 3 3.30 -57.49 -1.51
CA ALA A 3 3.91 -56.17 -1.37
C ALA A 3 3.80 -55.75 0.10
N LEU A 4 4.94 -55.68 0.80
CA LEU A 4 5.10 -55.57 2.26
C LEU A 4 4.48 -54.30 2.92
N GLY A 5 3.65 -53.54 2.22
CA GLY A 5 3.05 -52.31 2.75
C GLY A 5 4.08 -51.28 3.23
N LEU A 6 5.31 -51.39 2.73
CA LEU A 6 6.46 -50.62 3.16
C LEU A 6 6.71 -49.48 2.17
N VAL A 7 6.72 -48.25 2.67
CA VAL A 7 6.97 -47.05 1.86
C VAL A 7 8.07 -46.23 2.53
N LYS A 8 9.17 -45.99 1.78
CA LYS A 8 10.22 -45.06 2.17
C LYS A 8 9.95 -43.68 1.56
N ILE A 9 9.96 -42.63 2.38
CA ILE A 9 9.95 -41.24 1.94
C ILE A 9 11.35 -40.67 2.13
N ASN A 10 11.93 -40.11 1.07
CA ASN A 10 13.26 -39.51 1.15
C ASN A 10 13.22 -38.15 1.86
N GLU A 11 14.38 -37.64 2.28
CA GLU A 11 14.48 -36.39 3.06
C GLU A 11 13.93 -35.15 2.34
N ARG A 12 14.04 -35.14 1.01
CA ARG A 12 13.56 -34.08 0.10
C ARG A 12 12.22 -34.40 -0.56
N GLU A 13 11.47 -35.34 -0.01
CA GLU A 13 10.14 -35.70 -0.47
C GLU A 13 9.11 -35.48 0.65
N VAL A 14 7.85 -35.32 0.24
CA VAL A 14 6.70 -35.39 1.14
C VAL A 14 5.77 -36.49 0.64
N GLY A 15 5.37 -37.42 1.52
CA GLY A 15 4.49 -38.52 1.11
C GLY A 15 3.02 -38.11 1.16
N ILE A 16 2.37 -37.95 0.00
CA ILE A 16 0.93 -37.69 -0.09
C ILE A 16 0.21 -39.02 -0.23
N VAL A 17 -0.66 -39.32 0.73
CA VAL A 17 -1.40 -40.59 0.78
C VAL A 17 -2.72 -40.45 0.04
N ILE A 18 -3.04 -41.41 -0.81
CA ILE A 18 -4.34 -41.59 -1.44
C ILE A 18 -4.90 -42.93 -1.00
N LYS A 19 -6.11 -42.94 -0.45
CA LYS A 19 -6.81 -44.15 -0.03
C LYS A 19 -7.81 -44.57 -1.11
N ARG A 20 -7.70 -45.82 -1.59
CA ARG A 20 -8.56 -46.33 -2.68
C ARG A 20 -9.97 -46.70 -2.21
N PHE A 21 -10.09 -47.17 -0.96
CA PHE A 21 -11.35 -47.67 -0.40
C PHE A 21 -11.66 -46.99 0.94
N GLY A 22 -12.91 -46.62 1.15
CA GLY A 22 -13.37 -45.95 2.37
C GLY A 22 -14.77 -45.38 2.19
N THR A 23 -15.27 -44.70 3.21
CA THR A 23 -16.46 -43.85 3.09
C THR A 23 -16.22 -42.79 2.01
N LYS A 24 -17.27 -42.43 1.26
CA LYS A 24 -17.19 -41.37 0.26
C LYS A 24 -16.91 -40.03 0.94
N LEU A 25 -16.15 -39.18 0.26
CA LEU A 25 -16.02 -37.76 0.62
C LEU A 25 -17.39 -37.08 0.52
N ARG A 26 -17.61 -36.04 1.32
CA ARG A 26 -18.79 -35.19 1.16
C ARG A 26 -18.66 -34.43 -0.15
N ASP A 27 -19.80 -34.12 -0.78
CA ASP A 27 -19.80 -33.36 -2.03
C ASP A 27 -19.05 -32.03 -1.87
N GLY A 28 -18.16 -31.74 -2.81
CA GLY A 28 -17.30 -30.56 -2.80
C GLY A 28 -15.98 -30.69 -2.03
N GLN A 29 -15.77 -31.75 -1.24
CA GLN A 29 -14.47 -32.04 -0.61
C GLN A 29 -13.55 -32.80 -1.55
N LEU A 30 -12.28 -32.40 -1.60
CA LEU A 30 -11.21 -33.06 -2.34
C LEU A 30 -10.25 -33.81 -1.43
N VAL A 31 -10.15 -33.40 -0.16
CA VAL A 31 -9.19 -33.94 0.81
C VAL A 31 -9.88 -34.53 2.03
N ALA A 32 -9.55 -35.78 2.33
CA ALA A 32 -10.08 -36.58 3.43
C ALA A 32 -9.44 -36.21 4.78
N LEU A 33 -10.29 -36.07 5.80
CA LEU A 33 -9.89 -35.78 7.19
C LEU A 33 -10.09 -36.97 8.13
N LYS A 34 -11.03 -37.87 7.84
CA LYS A 34 -11.39 -39.00 8.72
C LYS A 34 -11.08 -40.35 8.09
N GLY A 35 -10.16 -40.38 7.11
CA GLY A 35 -9.81 -41.61 6.41
C GLY A 35 -10.84 -42.01 5.35
N GLU A 36 -11.59 -41.06 4.79
CA GLU A 36 -12.42 -41.26 3.61
C GLU A 36 -11.57 -41.75 2.40
N ALA A 37 -12.23 -42.26 1.37
CA ALA A 37 -11.57 -42.56 0.09
C ALA A 37 -11.11 -41.25 -0.59
N GLY A 38 -9.90 -41.24 -1.18
CA GLY A 38 -9.32 -40.07 -1.84
C GLY A 38 -8.00 -39.59 -1.24
N TYR A 39 -7.58 -38.37 -1.60
CA TYR A 39 -6.39 -37.72 -1.04
C TYR A 39 -6.55 -37.50 0.45
N GLN A 40 -5.54 -37.82 1.25
CA GLN A 40 -5.56 -37.61 2.69
C GLN A 40 -4.92 -36.26 3.04
N ALA A 41 -5.44 -35.62 4.10
CA ALA A 41 -4.88 -34.36 4.60
C ALA A 41 -3.47 -34.57 5.19
N ASP A 42 -3.28 -35.64 5.97
CA ASP A 42 -1.98 -35.91 6.60
C ASP A 42 -0.96 -36.41 5.58
N THR A 43 0.21 -35.79 5.61
CA THR A 43 1.37 -36.20 4.82
C THR A 43 2.32 -37.07 5.64
N LEU A 44 3.05 -37.95 4.97
CA LEU A 44 4.10 -38.75 5.58
C LEU A 44 5.43 -37.96 5.62
N PRO A 45 6.05 -37.79 6.79
CA PRO A 45 7.39 -37.23 6.90
C PRO A 45 8.45 -38.19 6.33
N PRO A 46 9.70 -37.73 6.14
CA PRO A 46 10.81 -38.61 5.74
C PRO A 46 10.98 -39.81 6.69
N GLY A 47 11.32 -40.97 6.12
CA GLY A 47 11.52 -42.20 6.87
C GLY A 47 10.77 -43.40 6.29
N TRP A 48 10.81 -44.50 7.04
CA TRP A 48 10.12 -45.74 6.71
C TRP A 48 8.73 -45.76 7.33
N HIS A 49 7.73 -46.01 6.49
CA HIS A 49 6.33 -46.13 6.88
C HIS A 49 5.81 -47.52 6.55
N PHE A 50 5.12 -48.13 7.51
CA PHE A 50 4.58 -49.49 7.41
C PHE A 50 3.06 -49.46 7.19
N TRP A 51 2.48 -50.59 6.79
CA TRP A 51 1.03 -50.79 6.61
C TRP A 51 0.37 -50.03 5.44
N TYR A 52 1.16 -49.46 4.53
CA TYR A 52 0.71 -48.81 3.30
C TYR A 52 0.64 -49.79 2.13
N PHE A 53 -0.26 -50.79 2.23
CA PHE A 53 -0.40 -51.81 1.20
C PHE A 53 -0.87 -51.24 -0.16
N PRO A 54 -0.21 -51.55 -1.29
CA PRO A 54 -0.52 -50.96 -2.60
C PRO A 54 -1.95 -51.18 -3.11
N TRP A 55 -2.62 -52.24 -2.66
CA TRP A 55 -4.01 -52.51 -2.99
C TRP A 55 -4.98 -51.56 -2.28
N LYS A 56 -4.61 -51.00 -1.12
CA LYS A 56 -5.44 -50.08 -0.33
C LYS A 56 -5.02 -48.63 -0.46
N TYR A 57 -3.72 -48.37 -0.58
CA TYR A 57 -3.15 -47.03 -0.60
C TYR A 57 -2.26 -46.81 -1.83
N ARG A 58 -2.25 -45.58 -2.34
CA ARG A 58 -1.24 -45.08 -3.29
C ARG A 58 -0.53 -43.90 -2.62
N VAL A 59 0.78 -43.97 -2.50
CA VAL A 59 1.58 -42.86 -1.95
C VAL A 59 2.31 -42.17 -3.10
N ILE A 60 2.01 -40.90 -3.31
CA ILE A 60 2.75 -40.03 -4.24
C ILE A 60 3.86 -39.35 -3.44
N LYS A 61 5.03 -39.19 -4.05
CA LYS A 61 6.21 -38.61 -3.40
C LYS A 61 6.68 -37.36 -4.15
N PRO A 62 5.90 -36.26 -4.17
CA PRO A 62 6.41 -35.01 -4.69
C PRO A 62 7.62 -34.53 -3.90
N GLY A 63 8.50 -33.78 -4.58
CA GLY A 63 9.61 -33.10 -3.93
C GLY A 63 9.12 -32.00 -2.97
N VAL A 64 9.95 -31.66 -1.99
CA VAL A 64 9.71 -30.51 -1.12
C VAL A 64 9.64 -29.21 -1.91
N THR A 65 8.78 -28.30 -1.48
CA THR A 65 8.64 -26.98 -2.08
C THR A 65 9.75 -26.08 -1.56
N MET A 66 10.58 -25.57 -2.46
CA MET A 66 11.67 -24.65 -2.14
C MET A 66 11.31 -23.25 -2.62
N ILE A 67 11.25 -22.29 -1.70
CA ILE A 67 11.16 -20.87 -2.00
C ILE A 67 12.58 -20.29 -1.93
N PRO A 68 13.15 -19.81 -3.05
CA PRO A 68 14.49 -19.22 -3.07
C PRO A 68 14.61 -17.99 -2.17
N ALA A 69 15.84 -17.67 -1.78
CA ALA A 69 16.12 -16.41 -1.08
C ALA A 69 15.79 -15.21 -1.96
N GLY A 70 15.16 -14.18 -1.38
CA GLY A 70 14.74 -12.99 -2.11
C GLY A 70 13.43 -13.17 -2.91
N GLU A 71 12.71 -14.26 -2.69
CA GLU A 71 11.42 -14.55 -3.30
C GLU A 71 10.35 -14.88 -2.26
N ILE A 72 9.09 -14.79 -2.67
CA ILE A 72 7.93 -15.24 -1.92
C ILE A 72 7.19 -16.32 -2.71
N GLY A 73 6.51 -17.21 -1.99
CA GLY A 73 5.59 -18.18 -2.57
C GLY A 73 4.14 -17.78 -2.35
N LEU A 74 3.31 -17.86 -3.39
CA LEU A 74 1.86 -17.71 -3.27
C LEU A 74 1.20 -19.08 -3.23
N LEU A 75 0.01 -19.16 -2.63
CA LEU A 75 -0.72 -20.41 -2.50
C LEU A 75 -2.15 -20.27 -2.99
N VAL A 76 -2.62 -21.33 -3.64
CA VAL A 76 -4.03 -21.55 -3.97
C VAL A 76 -4.47 -22.84 -3.30
N ALA A 77 -5.48 -22.76 -2.44
CA ALA A 77 -6.08 -23.94 -1.81
C ALA A 77 -7.16 -24.54 -2.72
N ALA A 78 -7.06 -25.82 -3.02
CA ALA A 78 -8.03 -26.55 -3.83
C ALA A 78 -9.31 -26.92 -3.05
N ASP A 79 -9.20 -27.06 -1.73
CA ASP A 79 -10.28 -27.43 -0.82
C ASP A 79 -10.28 -26.53 0.42
N GLY A 80 -11.41 -26.48 1.12
CA GLY A 80 -11.64 -25.61 2.26
C GLY A 80 -13.06 -25.05 2.25
N ARG A 81 -13.34 -24.19 3.23
CA ARG A 81 -14.63 -23.49 3.29
C ARG A 81 -14.79 -22.54 2.10
N PRO A 82 -16.03 -22.31 1.63
CA PRO A 82 -16.27 -21.25 0.66
C PRO A 82 -15.93 -19.89 1.29
N LYS A 83 -15.29 -19.02 0.51
CA LYS A 83 -15.03 -17.63 0.90
C LYS A 83 -16.33 -16.82 0.83
N PRO A 84 -16.53 -15.83 1.72
CA PRO A 84 -17.59 -14.83 1.55
C PRO A 84 -17.43 -14.08 0.22
N GLU A 85 -18.53 -13.72 -0.43
CA GLU A 85 -18.51 -13.02 -1.74
C GLU A 85 -17.80 -11.67 -1.71
N GLN A 86 -17.74 -11.03 -0.54
CA GLN A 86 -17.12 -9.73 -0.33
C GLN A 86 -15.58 -9.78 -0.30
N ARG A 87 -14.99 -10.98 -0.12
CA ARG A 87 -13.55 -11.17 0.07
C ARG A 87 -12.96 -11.93 -1.10
N ILE A 88 -11.84 -11.45 -1.61
CA ILE A 88 -11.18 -12.04 -2.78
C ILE A 88 -10.21 -13.15 -2.34
N LEU A 89 -9.47 -12.93 -1.25
CA LEU A 89 -8.44 -13.84 -0.77
C LEU A 89 -8.90 -14.68 0.43
N GLY A 90 -8.38 -15.89 0.52
CA GLY A 90 -8.61 -16.78 1.66
C GLY A 90 -7.86 -16.27 2.89
N GLN A 91 -8.53 -16.29 4.03
CA GLN A 91 -7.97 -15.85 5.31
C GLN A 91 -6.75 -16.69 5.74
N ILE A 92 -5.86 -16.07 6.51
CA ILE A 92 -4.73 -16.76 7.11
C ILE A 92 -5.23 -17.53 8.34
N VAL A 93 -4.99 -18.84 8.33
CA VAL A 93 -5.26 -19.71 9.49
C VAL A 93 -3.95 -20.30 10.00
N ASP A 94 -3.86 -20.49 11.31
CA ASP A 94 -2.72 -21.17 11.91
C ASP A 94 -2.67 -22.64 11.44
N CYS A 95 -1.72 -22.94 10.56
CA CYS A 95 -1.54 -24.26 9.95
C CYS A 95 -0.07 -24.62 9.70
N ASP A 96 0.85 -24.04 10.48
CA ASP A 96 2.30 -24.23 10.32
C ASP A 96 2.78 -23.91 8.89
N ASN A 97 2.48 -22.69 8.42
CA ASN A 97 2.80 -22.21 7.07
C ASN A 97 2.35 -23.17 5.95
N PHE A 98 1.10 -23.63 6.04
CA PHE A 98 0.46 -24.54 5.08
C PHE A 98 1.10 -25.94 4.98
N GLN A 99 2.02 -26.29 5.88
CA GLN A 99 2.58 -27.65 5.96
C GLN A 99 1.58 -28.63 6.59
N ASN A 100 0.71 -28.15 7.49
CA ASN A 100 -0.31 -28.97 8.12
C ASN A 100 -1.70 -28.74 7.48
N ALA A 101 -1.96 -29.50 6.41
CA ALA A 101 -3.23 -29.47 5.67
C ALA A 101 -4.45 -29.83 6.53
N ARG A 102 -4.32 -30.77 7.49
CA ARG A 102 -5.40 -31.12 8.42
C ARG A 102 -5.77 -29.92 9.29
N LYS A 103 -4.76 -29.27 9.88
CA LYS A 103 -4.95 -28.10 10.74
C LYS A 103 -5.57 -26.94 9.95
N PHE A 104 -5.14 -26.71 8.71
CA PHE A 104 -5.76 -25.73 7.81
C PHE A 104 -7.26 -25.98 7.62
N LEU A 105 -7.67 -27.18 7.25
CA LEU A 105 -9.08 -27.50 7.02
C LEU A 105 -9.92 -27.45 8.31
N LEU A 106 -9.37 -27.90 9.43
CA LEU A 106 -10.06 -27.87 10.73
C LEU A 106 -10.23 -26.45 11.28
N ASN A 107 -9.24 -25.58 11.07
CA ASN A 107 -9.27 -24.19 11.51
C ASN A 107 -10.07 -23.26 10.59
N GLY A 108 -10.78 -23.82 9.61
CA GLY A 108 -11.63 -23.05 8.70
C GLY A 108 -10.87 -22.35 7.58
N GLY A 109 -9.77 -22.95 7.12
CA GLY A 109 -9.10 -22.55 5.90
C GLY A 109 -10.07 -22.52 4.71
N GLU A 110 -9.89 -21.52 3.85
CA GLU A 110 -10.82 -21.20 2.77
C GLU A 110 -10.24 -21.59 1.41
N LYS A 111 -11.09 -22.01 0.47
CA LYS A 111 -10.64 -22.41 -0.87
C LYS A 111 -10.27 -21.21 -1.76
N GLY A 112 -9.35 -21.40 -2.71
CA GLY A 112 -8.90 -20.40 -3.70
C GLY A 112 -7.58 -19.73 -3.33
N GLN A 113 -7.28 -18.59 -3.98
CA GLN A 113 -6.09 -17.78 -3.67
C GLN A 113 -6.06 -17.39 -2.19
N GLN A 114 -4.90 -17.51 -1.55
CA GLN A 114 -4.70 -17.23 -0.14
C GLN A 114 -4.05 -15.86 0.08
N LEU A 115 -4.38 -15.22 1.21
CA LEU A 115 -3.74 -13.98 1.65
C LEU A 115 -2.33 -14.25 2.18
N GLY A 116 -2.13 -15.41 2.82
CA GLY A 116 -0.83 -15.83 3.34
C GLY A 116 0.18 -16.13 2.23
N ILE A 117 1.44 -15.79 2.50
CA ILE A 117 2.59 -16.05 1.62
C ILE A 117 3.58 -16.98 2.32
N LEU A 118 4.39 -17.68 1.52
CA LEU A 118 5.55 -18.41 2.00
C LEU A 118 6.79 -17.54 1.86
N THR A 119 7.55 -17.41 2.94
CA THR A 119 8.87 -16.77 2.93
C THR A 119 9.94 -17.72 2.37
N PRO A 120 11.18 -17.26 2.14
CA PRO A 120 12.28 -18.14 1.75
C PRO A 120 12.45 -19.32 2.72
N GLY A 121 12.57 -20.52 2.16
CA GLY A 121 12.62 -21.74 2.97
C GLY A 121 12.30 -23.01 2.19
N THR A 122 12.37 -24.14 2.89
CA THR A 122 11.96 -25.45 2.37
C THR A 122 10.75 -25.94 3.15
N TYR A 123 9.65 -26.19 2.43
CA TYR A 123 8.36 -26.54 3.01
C TYR A 123 7.91 -27.92 2.54
N ARG A 124 7.30 -28.67 3.46
CA ARG A 124 6.67 -29.96 3.15
C ARG A 124 5.17 -29.75 3.00
N ILE A 125 4.75 -29.39 1.80
CA ILE A 125 3.36 -29.02 1.53
C ILE A 125 2.62 -30.17 0.86
N ASN A 126 1.38 -30.40 1.29
CA ASN A 126 0.47 -31.31 0.61
C ASN A 126 0.02 -30.71 -0.73
N THR A 127 0.72 -31.04 -1.82
CA THR A 127 0.43 -30.52 -3.17
C THR A 127 -0.90 -30.99 -3.76
N ALA A 128 -1.61 -31.91 -3.10
CA ALA A 128 -2.99 -32.24 -3.46
C ALA A 128 -3.99 -31.22 -2.93
N LEU A 129 -3.68 -30.56 -1.80
CA LEU A 129 -4.51 -29.49 -1.24
C LEU A 129 -4.06 -28.10 -1.71
N PHE A 130 -2.75 -27.86 -1.78
CA PHE A 130 -2.21 -26.54 -2.08
C PHE A 130 -1.39 -26.55 -3.36
N THR A 131 -1.75 -25.64 -4.26
CA THR A 131 -0.91 -25.29 -5.41
C THR A 131 -0.01 -24.14 -5.02
N ILE A 132 1.30 -24.34 -5.09
CA ILE A 132 2.30 -23.31 -4.76
C ILE A 132 2.81 -22.68 -6.05
N ILE A 133 2.76 -21.35 -6.08
CA ILE A 133 3.25 -20.52 -7.17
C ILE A 133 4.55 -19.88 -6.71
N THR A 134 5.58 -20.04 -7.52
CA THR A 134 6.94 -19.57 -7.34
C THR A 134 7.39 -18.90 -8.64
N SER A 135 8.52 -18.18 -8.61
CA SER A 135 9.09 -17.55 -9.82
C SER A 135 9.25 -18.53 -11.00
N ARG A 136 9.44 -19.82 -10.72
CA ARG A 136 9.66 -20.88 -11.71
C ARG A 136 8.41 -21.31 -12.47
N ASN A 137 7.22 -21.11 -11.92
CA ASN A 137 5.95 -21.53 -12.52
C ASN A 137 4.90 -20.41 -12.56
N ALA A 138 5.28 -19.17 -12.25
CA ALA A 138 4.39 -18.00 -12.21
C ALA A 138 3.59 -17.80 -13.51
N GLU A 139 4.25 -17.97 -14.66
CA GLU A 139 3.64 -17.74 -15.99
C GLU A 139 2.43 -18.65 -16.24
N GLN A 140 2.41 -19.85 -15.64
CA GLN A 140 1.29 -20.80 -15.76
C GLN A 140 0.02 -20.29 -15.07
N PHE A 141 0.16 -19.30 -14.19
CA PHE A 141 -0.91 -18.69 -13.39
C PHE A 141 -1.11 -17.22 -13.74
N SER A 142 -0.70 -16.79 -14.94
CA SER A 142 -0.81 -15.40 -15.41
C SER A 142 -0.13 -14.39 -14.47
N LEU A 143 0.98 -14.80 -13.86
CA LEU A 143 1.84 -13.95 -13.04
C LEU A 143 3.23 -13.87 -13.68
N GLU A 144 3.84 -12.70 -13.56
CA GLU A 144 5.21 -12.49 -13.99
C GLU A 144 6.19 -12.90 -12.88
N PRO A 145 7.30 -13.61 -13.18
CA PRO A 145 8.26 -14.05 -12.17
C PRO A 145 8.78 -12.93 -11.26
N HIS A 146 8.86 -11.68 -11.76
CA HIS A 146 9.32 -10.54 -10.98
C HIS A 146 8.31 -10.11 -9.90
N GLN A 147 7.02 -10.44 -10.02
CA GLN A 147 5.99 -10.15 -9.00
C GLN A 147 6.15 -11.01 -7.75
N LEU A 148 6.91 -12.11 -7.85
CA LEU A 148 7.18 -13.03 -6.74
C LEU A 148 8.53 -12.78 -6.07
N LYS A 149 9.24 -11.73 -6.47
CA LYS A 149 10.46 -11.28 -5.78
C LYS A 149 10.09 -10.38 -4.62
N VAL A 150 10.94 -10.33 -3.60
CA VAL A 150 10.81 -9.35 -2.51
C VAL A 150 10.76 -7.96 -3.10
N TYR A 151 9.71 -7.22 -2.80
CA TYR A 151 9.46 -5.91 -3.40
C TYR A 151 10.45 -4.89 -2.85
N GLN A 152 11.13 -4.16 -3.74
CA GLN A 152 12.12 -3.17 -3.36
C GLN A 152 11.64 -1.76 -3.69
N VAL A 153 11.42 -0.96 -2.64
CA VAL A 153 11.24 0.49 -2.79
C VAL A 153 12.62 1.12 -2.88
N LYS A 154 12.92 1.77 -4.02
CA LYS A 154 14.24 2.36 -4.28
C LYS A 154 14.54 3.51 -3.30
N PRO A 155 15.83 3.81 -3.05
CA PRO A 155 16.22 5.04 -2.37
C PRO A 155 15.60 6.28 -3.05
N ASP A 156 15.31 7.32 -2.28
CA ASP A 156 14.66 8.57 -2.72
C ASP A 156 13.26 8.41 -3.33
N ARG A 157 12.66 7.22 -3.20
CA ARG A 157 11.29 6.95 -3.60
C ARG A 157 10.43 6.57 -2.42
N VAL A 158 9.13 6.75 -2.61
CA VAL A 158 8.08 6.35 -1.69
C VAL A 158 7.09 5.47 -2.44
N GLY A 159 6.70 4.36 -1.82
CA GLY A 159 5.71 3.43 -2.36
C GLY A 159 4.31 3.86 -1.96
N ILE A 160 3.48 4.19 -2.94
CA ILE A 160 2.05 4.46 -2.78
C ILE A 160 1.32 3.15 -2.93
N VAL A 161 0.58 2.78 -1.89
CA VAL A 161 -0.02 1.46 -1.75
C VAL A 161 -1.48 1.50 -2.17
N THR A 162 -1.89 0.53 -2.99
CA THR A 162 -3.29 0.22 -3.27
C THR A 162 -3.58 -1.20 -2.81
N THR A 163 -4.56 -1.39 -1.93
CA THR A 163 -5.01 -2.72 -1.49
C THR A 163 -6.15 -3.20 -2.38
N LEU A 164 -6.17 -4.48 -2.70
CA LEU A 164 -7.15 -5.08 -3.61
C LEU A 164 -8.26 -5.83 -2.88
N ASP A 165 -8.10 -6.08 -1.58
CA ASP A 165 -9.07 -6.79 -0.74
C ASP A 165 -9.39 -5.98 0.53
N GLY A 166 -10.55 -6.27 1.13
CA GLY A 166 -11.09 -5.55 2.29
C GLY A 166 -12.37 -4.77 1.99
N ALA A 167 -12.91 -4.13 3.02
CA ALA A 167 -14.11 -3.31 2.89
C ALA A 167 -13.85 -2.13 1.93
N PRO A 168 -14.85 -1.66 1.16
CA PRO A 168 -14.67 -0.45 0.34
C PRO A 168 -14.24 0.74 1.21
N ILE A 169 -13.49 1.66 0.60
CA ILE A 169 -13.27 3.00 1.16
C ILE A 169 -14.64 3.64 1.42
N ASP A 170 -14.73 4.37 2.52
CA ASP A 170 -15.96 5.05 2.93
C ASP A 170 -16.35 6.13 1.90
N GLU A 171 -17.65 6.37 1.75
CA GLU A 171 -18.16 7.33 0.77
C GLU A 171 -17.61 8.74 1.04
N GLY A 172 -17.13 9.41 0.00
CA GLY A 172 -16.52 10.75 0.11
C GLY A 172 -15.03 10.75 0.46
N GLU A 173 -14.47 9.60 0.84
CA GLU A 173 -13.03 9.43 1.02
C GLU A 173 -12.34 8.89 -0.24
N ILE A 174 -11.08 9.27 -0.42
CA ILE A 174 -10.27 8.87 -1.59
C ILE A 174 -9.23 7.80 -1.25
N ALA A 175 -8.97 7.56 0.03
CA ALA A 175 -8.04 6.55 0.50
C ALA A 175 -8.47 5.92 1.83
N GLY A 176 -7.98 4.71 2.09
CA GLY A 176 -8.17 4.01 3.35
C GLY A 176 -7.30 4.60 4.48
N PRO A 177 -7.82 4.67 5.72
CA PRO A 177 -7.12 5.24 6.85
C PRO A 177 -5.88 4.41 7.22
N ILE A 178 -4.93 5.03 7.92
CA ILE A 178 -3.74 4.34 8.41
C ILE A 178 -4.11 3.31 9.48
N ILE A 179 -3.86 2.04 9.19
CA ILE A 179 -4.04 0.92 10.13
C ILE A 179 -2.71 0.64 10.84
N GLN A 180 -2.72 0.50 12.17
CA GLN A 180 -1.50 0.22 12.94
C GLN A 180 -1.21 -1.29 13.08
N ASP A 181 0.04 -1.65 13.35
CA ASP A 181 0.55 -2.99 13.68
C ASP A 181 0.32 -4.13 12.67
N HIS A 182 0.16 -3.82 11.39
CA HIS A 182 0.03 -4.82 10.32
C HIS A 182 1.33 -4.99 9.51
N ASN A 183 2.45 -4.48 10.05
CA ASN A 183 3.80 -4.59 9.50
C ASN A 183 3.93 -4.12 8.03
N ASN A 184 3.38 -2.95 7.71
CA ASN A 184 3.48 -2.32 6.39
C ASN A 184 2.97 -3.25 5.27
N PHE A 185 1.72 -3.70 5.41
CA PHE A 185 1.01 -4.60 4.50
C PHE A 185 1.58 -6.02 4.34
N GLN A 186 2.67 -6.38 5.03
CA GLN A 186 3.19 -7.74 5.05
C GLN A 186 2.30 -8.71 5.83
N ASN A 187 1.55 -8.21 6.82
CA ASN A 187 0.52 -8.97 7.51
C ASN A 187 -0.87 -8.49 7.08
N GLY A 188 -1.31 -8.95 5.91
CA GLY A 188 -2.61 -8.60 5.35
C GLY A 188 -3.78 -9.02 6.25
N GLN A 189 -3.66 -10.12 7.00
CA GLN A 189 -4.75 -10.56 7.89
C GLN A 189 -4.99 -9.53 8.99
N THR A 190 -3.94 -9.09 9.68
CA THR A 190 -4.06 -8.06 10.72
C THR A 190 -4.54 -6.72 10.14
N PHE A 191 -4.17 -6.38 8.90
CA PHE A 191 -4.71 -5.21 8.22
C PHE A 191 -6.24 -5.31 8.04
N LEU A 192 -6.72 -6.44 7.51
CA LEU A 192 -8.15 -6.66 7.29
C LEU A 192 -8.94 -6.75 8.61
N ASP A 193 -8.42 -7.45 9.60
CA ASP A 193 -9.06 -7.62 10.92
C ASP A 193 -9.26 -6.29 11.64
N LYS A 194 -8.34 -5.33 11.43
CA LYS A 194 -8.41 -3.99 11.99
C LYS A 194 -9.23 -3.00 11.14
N GLY A 195 -10.00 -3.49 10.18
CA GLY A 195 -10.90 -2.65 9.36
C GLY A 195 -10.21 -1.97 8.17
N GLY A 196 -9.12 -2.56 7.68
CA GLY A 196 -8.44 -2.10 6.47
C GLY A 196 -9.37 -2.06 5.25
N ARG A 197 -9.20 -1.02 4.43
CA ARG A 197 -10.06 -0.77 3.27
C ARG A 197 -9.36 -1.16 1.97
N ARG A 198 -10.10 -1.63 0.97
CA ARG A 198 -9.63 -1.82 -0.40
C ARG A 198 -9.57 -0.49 -1.15
N GLY A 199 -8.54 -0.28 -1.95
CA GLY A 199 -8.28 0.93 -2.73
C GLY A 199 -6.99 1.62 -2.30
N LEU A 200 -6.82 2.88 -2.71
CA LEU A 200 -5.65 3.69 -2.37
C LEU A 200 -5.52 3.80 -0.83
N GLN A 201 -4.32 3.75 -0.29
CA GLN A 201 -4.06 3.86 1.14
C GLN A 201 -3.39 5.20 1.48
N GLU A 202 -3.72 5.77 2.63
CA GLU A 202 -3.02 6.95 3.16
C GLU A 202 -1.55 6.63 3.46
N GLN A 203 -1.31 5.46 4.05
CA GLN A 203 0.01 5.00 4.45
C GLN A 203 0.91 4.74 3.24
N VAL A 204 2.14 5.22 3.33
CA VAL A 204 3.19 4.99 2.35
C VAL A 204 4.18 3.92 2.80
N LEU A 205 4.85 3.28 1.84
CA LEU A 205 6.01 2.44 2.06
C LEU A 205 7.30 3.24 1.88
N LEU A 206 8.18 3.18 2.86
CA LEU A 206 9.51 3.75 2.76
C LEU A 206 10.46 2.84 1.96
N SER A 207 11.60 3.39 1.56
CA SER A 207 12.67 2.65 0.90
C SER A 207 13.08 1.43 1.72
N GLY A 208 13.15 0.27 1.09
CA GLY A 208 13.38 -0.99 1.78
C GLY A 208 12.89 -2.20 0.99
N SER A 209 13.00 -3.37 1.63
CA SER A 209 12.60 -4.66 1.09
C SER A 209 11.36 -5.17 1.82
N TRP A 210 10.32 -5.53 1.06
CA TRP A 210 9.00 -5.85 1.61
C TRP A 210 8.47 -7.16 1.02
N ASN A 211 8.01 -8.08 1.87
CA ASN A 211 7.35 -9.32 1.45
C ASN A 211 5.86 -9.05 1.19
N LEU A 212 5.53 -8.54 0.01
CA LEU A 212 4.16 -8.14 -0.34
C LEU A 212 3.47 -9.20 -1.21
N ASN A 213 2.24 -9.56 -0.85
CA ASN A 213 1.41 -10.41 -1.69
C ASN A 213 0.84 -9.59 -2.87
N PRO A 214 1.20 -9.86 -4.14
CA PRO A 214 0.76 -9.08 -5.29
C PRO A 214 -0.74 -9.24 -5.60
N TRP A 215 -1.41 -10.26 -5.03
CA TRP A 215 -2.87 -10.34 -5.10
C TRP A 215 -3.58 -9.46 -4.08
N PHE A 216 -2.86 -9.02 -3.04
CA PHE A 216 -3.41 -8.20 -1.96
C PHE A 216 -3.06 -6.73 -2.13
N VAL A 217 -1.84 -6.43 -2.59
CA VAL A 217 -1.29 -5.08 -2.64
C VAL A 217 -0.62 -4.83 -3.99
N ASP A 218 -0.92 -3.66 -4.55
CA ASP A 218 -0.15 -3.04 -5.63
C ASP A 218 0.59 -1.81 -5.10
N VAL A 219 1.81 -1.57 -5.60
CA VAL A 219 2.68 -0.48 -5.14
C VAL A 219 3.24 0.32 -6.31
N GLU A 220 2.87 1.59 -6.36
CA GLU A 220 3.41 2.58 -7.27
C GLU A 220 4.57 3.34 -6.61
N GLN A 221 5.74 3.42 -7.24
CA GLN A 221 6.88 4.18 -6.68
C GLN A 221 6.98 5.58 -7.28
N VAL A 222 6.75 6.61 -6.46
CA VAL A 222 6.91 8.02 -6.83
C VAL A 222 8.16 8.60 -6.16
N PRO A 223 8.78 9.66 -6.74
CA PRO A 223 9.87 10.37 -6.05
C PRO A 223 9.38 11.01 -4.75
N MET A 224 10.23 11.06 -3.73
CA MET A 224 9.95 11.84 -2.52
C MET A 224 9.75 13.33 -2.84
N THR A 225 8.88 14.00 -2.08
CA THR A 225 8.65 15.44 -2.24
C THR A 225 9.88 16.20 -1.78
N HIS A 226 10.52 16.91 -2.70
CA HIS A 226 11.70 17.72 -2.43
C HIS A 226 11.30 19.18 -2.20
N ILE A 227 11.73 19.72 -1.06
CA ILE A 227 11.54 21.13 -0.71
C ILE A 227 12.91 21.81 -0.81
N PRO A 228 13.09 22.75 -1.75
CA PRO A 228 14.37 23.41 -1.95
C PRO A 228 14.70 24.36 -0.79
N ILE A 229 15.98 24.69 -0.64
CA ILE A 229 16.43 25.72 0.30
C ILE A 229 15.78 27.06 -0.08
N GLY A 230 15.47 27.88 0.93
CA GLY A 230 14.79 29.16 0.76
C GLY A 230 13.28 29.03 0.53
N HIS A 231 12.73 27.82 0.64
CA HIS A 231 11.30 27.55 0.57
C HIS A 231 10.84 26.71 1.76
N VAL A 232 9.54 26.76 2.02
CA VAL A 232 8.81 25.80 2.84
C VAL A 232 7.70 25.17 2.01
N GLY A 233 7.38 23.91 2.29
CA GLY A 233 6.29 23.18 1.65
C GLY A 233 5.05 23.18 2.54
N ILE A 234 3.96 23.76 2.06
CA ILE A 234 2.68 23.73 2.75
C ILE A 234 1.88 22.54 2.25
N VAL A 235 1.55 21.62 3.16
CA VAL A 235 0.82 20.40 2.84
C VAL A 235 -0.68 20.67 2.89
N ILE A 236 -1.36 20.32 1.80
CA ILE A 236 -2.82 20.30 1.69
C ILE A 236 -3.22 18.83 1.62
N SER A 237 -3.77 18.30 2.71
CA SER A 237 -4.23 16.91 2.80
C SER A 237 -5.70 16.78 2.42
N PHE A 238 -6.02 15.83 1.53
CA PHE A 238 -7.41 15.51 1.16
C PHE A 238 -8.01 14.37 2.00
N VAL A 239 -7.22 13.84 2.94
CA VAL A 239 -7.50 12.66 3.78
C VAL A 239 -7.07 12.92 5.23
N GLY A 240 -7.42 12.01 6.14
CA GLY A 240 -7.12 12.10 7.56
C GLY A 240 -8.36 12.26 8.44
N LYS A 241 -8.15 12.42 9.74
CA LYS A 241 -9.25 12.51 10.72
C LYS A 241 -10.12 13.76 10.49
N GLU A 242 -11.38 13.66 10.87
CA GLU A 242 -12.30 14.81 10.88
C GLU A 242 -11.79 15.93 11.80
N HIS A 243 -12.09 17.15 11.37
CA HIS A 243 -11.58 18.44 11.81
C HIS A 243 -11.72 18.74 13.30
N LEU A 244 -10.60 19.16 13.90
CA LEU A 244 -10.55 20.16 14.98
C LEU A 244 -9.78 21.36 14.42
N ASP A 245 -10.44 22.52 14.28
CA ASP A 245 -9.79 23.74 13.80
C ASP A 245 -8.82 24.27 14.87
N VAL A 246 -7.54 24.42 14.51
CA VAL A 246 -6.49 24.95 15.40
C VAL A 246 -6.09 26.39 15.07
N SER A 247 -6.80 27.05 14.15
CA SER A 247 -6.49 28.42 13.71
C SER A 247 -6.71 29.49 14.78
N GLY A 248 -7.46 29.15 15.84
CA GLY A 248 -7.85 30.03 16.94
C GLY A 248 -8.96 31.03 16.57
N ASP A 249 -9.60 31.63 17.57
CA ASP A 249 -10.79 32.51 17.40
C ASP A 249 -10.55 33.75 16.51
N GLY A 250 -9.30 34.10 16.22
CA GLY A 250 -8.90 35.26 15.42
C GLY A 250 -8.82 35.03 13.91
N PHE A 251 -8.86 33.78 13.42
CA PHE A 251 -8.75 33.47 11.99
C PHE A 251 -10.08 32.95 11.44
N LYS A 252 -10.72 33.73 10.57
CA LYS A 252 -12.05 33.42 10.00
C LYS A 252 -12.03 32.92 8.55
N HIS A 253 -10.83 32.68 7.99
CA HIS A 253 -10.63 32.51 6.54
C HIS A 253 -9.96 31.18 6.19
N GLY A 254 -10.58 30.08 6.60
CA GLY A 254 -10.09 28.71 6.41
C GLY A 254 -9.73 28.05 7.74
N ASN A 255 -9.61 26.72 7.74
CA ASN A 255 -9.23 25.96 8.93
C ASN A 255 -7.84 25.35 8.70
N LEU A 256 -6.88 25.72 9.55
CA LEU A 256 -5.61 25.04 9.69
C LEU A 256 -5.80 23.81 10.57
N VAL A 257 -5.07 22.75 10.24
CA VAL A 257 -5.18 21.47 10.95
C VAL A 257 -3.81 20.92 11.31
N ASP A 258 -3.75 20.05 12.30
CA ASP A 258 -2.53 19.34 12.64
C ASP A 258 -2.21 18.25 11.60
N PRO A 259 -0.93 17.89 11.41
CA PRO A 259 -0.54 16.78 10.56
C PRO A 259 -1.36 15.50 10.85
N GLY A 260 -1.86 14.87 9.80
CA GLY A 260 -2.76 13.70 9.89
C GLY A 260 -4.27 14.03 9.88
N HIS A 261 -4.63 15.30 9.76
CA HIS A 261 -6.01 15.74 9.51
C HIS A 261 -6.18 16.24 8.07
N LYS A 262 -7.43 16.21 7.60
CA LYS A 262 -7.85 16.72 6.29
C LYS A 262 -7.86 18.25 6.32
N GLY A 263 -7.15 18.89 5.38
CA GLY A 263 -7.01 20.35 5.31
C GLY A 263 -5.56 20.82 5.13
N VAL A 264 -5.34 22.12 5.34
CA VAL A 264 -4.01 22.75 5.26
C VAL A 264 -3.28 22.57 6.59
N TRP A 265 -2.11 21.94 6.57
CA TRP A 265 -1.36 21.70 7.79
C TRP A 265 -0.78 23.00 8.37
N VAL A 266 -0.95 23.19 9.69
CA VAL A 266 -0.39 24.33 10.44
C VAL A 266 1.14 24.28 10.49
N THR A 267 1.72 23.08 10.44
CA THR A 267 3.17 22.88 10.44
C THR A 267 3.68 22.76 9.01
N PRO A 268 4.48 23.73 8.52
CA PRO A 268 5.09 23.62 7.20
C PRO A 268 6.20 22.58 7.20
N LEU A 269 6.49 22.03 6.02
CA LEU A 269 7.65 21.19 5.80
C LEU A 269 8.87 22.05 5.43
N TYR A 270 9.97 21.83 6.13
CA TYR A 270 11.24 22.53 5.90
C TYR A 270 12.05 21.91 4.73
N PRO A 271 13.09 22.60 4.23
CA PRO A 271 13.93 22.09 3.15
C PRO A 271 14.44 20.66 3.40
N GLY A 272 14.33 19.80 2.39
CA GLY A 272 14.64 18.38 2.51
C GLY A 272 13.77 17.49 1.63
N LYS A 273 13.90 16.18 1.78
CA LYS A 273 13.06 15.17 1.11
C LYS A 273 12.06 14.60 2.10
N HIS A 274 10.79 14.56 1.70
CA HIS A 274 9.68 14.12 2.55
C HIS A 274 8.90 12.97 1.89
N PRO A 275 8.65 11.86 2.62
CA PRO A 275 7.92 10.72 2.09
C PRO A 275 6.40 10.95 2.20
N LEU A 276 5.85 11.72 1.26
CA LEU A 276 4.42 12.02 1.22
C LEU A 276 3.71 11.19 0.15
N ASN A 277 2.44 10.90 0.42
CA ASN A 277 1.56 10.33 -0.59
C ASN A 277 1.01 11.44 -1.49
N THR A 278 1.62 11.61 -2.67
CA THR A 278 1.24 12.65 -3.63
C THR A 278 -0.11 12.42 -4.30
N ARG A 279 -0.75 11.26 -4.10
CA ARG A 279 -2.10 10.97 -4.60
C ARG A 279 -3.20 11.52 -3.68
N VAL A 280 -2.89 11.75 -2.40
CA VAL A 280 -3.84 12.23 -1.39
C VAL A 280 -3.43 13.55 -0.73
N MET A 281 -2.23 14.04 -1.05
CA MET A 281 -1.69 15.30 -0.56
C MET A 281 -1.10 16.13 -1.70
N LYS A 282 -1.30 17.44 -1.64
CA LYS A 282 -0.61 18.43 -2.49
C LYS A 282 0.36 19.23 -1.62
N VAL A 283 1.53 19.56 -2.17
CA VAL A 283 2.48 20.46 -1.51
C VAL A 283 2.66 21.73 -2.33
N GLU A 284 2.36 22.86 -1.70
CA GLU A 284 2.58 24.21 -2.24
C GLU A 284 3.90 24.76 -1.72
N LEU A 285 4.80 25.15 -2.62
CA LEU A 285 6.08 25.74 -2.24
C LEU A 285 5.91 27.23 -2.02
N VAL A 286 6.29 27.69 -0.83
CA VAL A 286 6.27 29.11 -0.46
C VAL A 286 7.71 29.57 -0.23
N PRO A 287 8.23 30.54 -1.00
CA PRO A 287 9.55 31.09 -0.75
C PRO A 287 9.54 31.85 0.59
N THR A 288 10.54 31.55 1.42
CA THR A 288 10.82 32.27 2.67
C THR A 288 11.87 33.36 2.48
N THR A 289 12.39 33.52 1.27
CA THR A 289 13.24 34.65 0.89
C THR A 289 12.38 35.89 0.62
N ASN A 290 13.03 37.05 0.55
CA ASN A 290 12.34 38.26 0.10
C ASN A 290 11.91 38.09 -1.36
N ILE A 291 10.65 38.44 -1.66
CA ILE A 291 10.07 38.47 -2.99
C ILE A 291 9.94 39.93 -3.38
N VAL A 292 10.48 40.30 -4.54
CA VAL A 292 10.39 41.67 -5.05
C VAL A 292 9.32 41.69 -6.15
N LEU A 293 8.26 42.46 -5.94
CA LEU A 293 7.18 42.62 -6.90
C LEU A 293 7.32 43.98 -7.58
N ASN A 294 7.42 43.99 -8.91
CA ASN A 294 7.50 45.22 -9.69
C ASN A 294 6.21 45.47 -10.48
N TRP A 295 5.53 46.57 -10.19
CA TRP A 295 4.51 47.16 -11.05
C TRP A 295 5.19 48.01 -12.12
N ALA A 296 5.87 47.34 -13.06
CA ALA A 296 6.66 47.95 -14.10
C ALA A 296 6.70 47.04 -15.34
N SER A 297 7.30 47.48 -16.45
CA SER A 297 7.46 46.63 -17.65
C SER A 297 8.57 45.57 -17.54
N ARG A 298 9.06 45.28 -16.32
CA ARG A 298 10.13 44.31 -16.05
C ARG A 298 9.60 43.22 -15.13
N THR A 299 10.11 42.00 -15.27
CA THR A 299 9.69 40.82 -14.51
C THR A 299 10.89 40.19 -13.83
N GLU A 300 10.74 39.82 -12.56
CA GLU A 300 11.78 39.14 -11.80
C GLU A 300 11.87 37.64 -12.13
N SER A 301 12.98 37.01 -11.71
CA SER A 301 13.24 35.58 -11.96
C SER A 301 12.18 34.63 -11.40
N HIS A 302 11.48 35.01 -10.32
CA HIS A 302 10.38 34.23 -9.75
C HIS A 302 9.06 34.36 -10.52
N SER A 303 8.95 35.32 -11.45
CA SER A 303 7.78 35.54 -12.33
C SER A 303 6.45 35.88 -11.65
N TYR A 304 6.38 35.96 -10.31
CA TYR A 304 5.17 36.43 -9.62
C TYR A 304 4.67 37.82 -10.08
N ASP A 305 5.55 38.68 -10.59
CA ASP A 305 5.23 40.02 -11.10
C ASP A 305 4.99 40.08 -12.62
N ALA A 306 4.93 38.93 -13.31
CA ALA A 306 4.79 38.87 -14.77
C ALA A 306 3.51 39.53 -15.32
N HIS A 307 2.47 39.64 -14.49
CA HIS A 307 1.18 40.23 -14.84
C HIS A 307 0.94 41.62 -14.22
N LEU A 308 1.95 42.17 -13.53
CA LEU A 308 1.87 43.51 -12.94
C LEU A 308 2.26 44.56 -13.97
N SER A 309 1.58 45.71 -13.95
CA SER A 309 1.80 46.81 -14.89
C SER A 309 2.02 48.13 -14.14
N PRO A 310 2.69 49.13 -14.76
CA PRO A 310 2.81 50.46 -14.20
C PRO A 310 1.46 51.05 -13.81
N ILE A 311 1.46 51.84 -12.74
CA ILE A 311 0.24 52.45 -12.19
C ILE A 311 0.06 53.81 -12.84
N THR A 312 -1.05 54.01 -13.56
CA THR A 312 -1.38 55.32 -14.12
C THR A 312 -2.08 56.16 -13.06
N VAL A 313 -1.41 57.21 -12.60
CA VAL A 313 -1.97 58.17 -11.63
C VAL A 313 -2.26 59.51 -12.31
N ARG A 314 -3.18 60.28 -11.73
CA ARG A 314 -3.51 61.63 -12.18
C ARG A 314 -3.18 62.64 -11.09
N SER A 315 -2.37 63.63 -11.40
CA SER A 315 -2.07 64.73 -10.49
C SER A 315 -3.28 65.64 -10.26
N ARG A 316 -3.23 66.45 -9.19
CA ARG A 316 -4.30 67.39 -8.83
C ARG A 316 -4.58 68.44 -9.91
N ASP A 317 -3.56 68.83 -10.68
CA ASP A 317 -3.62 69.73 -11.83
C ASP A 317 -4.02 69.02 -13.14
N GLY A 318 -4.28 67.72 -13.10
CA GLY A 318 -4.98 66.99 -14.15
C GLY A 318 -4.08 66.22 -15.14
N PHE A 319 -2.77 66.20 -14.95
CA PHE A 319 -1.83 65.45 -15.78
C PHE A 319 -1.80 63.96 -15.38
N ALA A 320 -1.78 63.07 -16.37
CA ALA A 320 -1.61 61.64 -16.15
C ALA A 320 -0.15 61.24 -16.35
N PHE A 321 0.38 60.43 -15.46
CA PHE A 321 1.73 59.85 -15.60
C PHE A 321 1.74 58.43 -15.04
N ASN A 322 2.66 57.61 -15.56
CA ASN A 322 2.86 56.23 -15.12
C ASN A 322 3.92 56.21 -14.02
N LEU A 323 3.62 55.49 -12.94
CA LEU A 323 4.52 55.24 -11.84
C LEU A 323 4.93 53.77 -11.84
N ASP A 324 6.24 53.54 -11.87
CA ASP A 324 6.82 52.24 -11.59
C ASP A 324 6.99 52.10 -10.07
N VAL A 325 6.37 51.08 -9.50
CA VAL A 325 6.41 50.80 -8.05
C VAL A 325 7.03 49.43 -7.80
N ALA A 326 7.90 49.35 -6.81
CA ALA A 326 8.45 48.09 -6.34
C ALA A 326 8.04 47.87 -4.87
N GLN A 327 7.53 46.67 -4.56
CA GLN A 327 7.23 46.25 -3.20
C GLN A 327 8.02 45.00 -2.87
N ILE A 328 8.64 44.98 -1.69
CA ILE A 328 9.32 43.80 -1.17
C ILE A 328 8.41 43.16 -0.12
N ILE A 329 8.09 41.89 -0.32
CA ILE A 329 7.33 41.10 0.65
C ILE A 329 8.16 39.94 1.17
N HIS A 330 7.86 39.52 2.40
CA HIS A 330 8.46 38.35 3.01
C HIS A 330 7.35 37.53 3.69
N ILE A 331 7.32 36.24 3.39
CA ILE A 331 6.38 35.30 4.02
C ILE A 331 7.19 34.42 4.97
N GLY A 332 7.01 34.64 6.27
CA GLY A 332 7.65 33.81 7.29
C GLY A 332 7.12 32.38 7.25
N ALA A 333 7.98 31.40 7.55
CA ALA A 333 7.64 29.98 7.50
C ALA A 333 6.37 29.61 8.30
N LEU A 334 6.23 30.17 9.51
CA LEU A 334 5.08 29.90 10.39
C LEU A 334 3.78 30.58 9.92
N GLU A 335 3.88 31.61 9.08
CA GLU A 335 2.72 32.34 8.54
C GLU A 335 2.31 31.82 7.15
N ALA A 336 3.20 31.12 6.46
CA ALA A 336 2.95 30.55 5.14
C ALA A 336 1.70 29.64 5.06
N PRO A 337 1.41 28.75 6.04
CA PRO A 337 0.16 27.99 6.06
C PRO A 337 -1.10 28.87 6.01
N LYS A 338 -1.11 30.00 6.74
CA LYS A 338 -2.26 30.93 6.75
C LYS A 338 -2.45 31.59 5.40
N VAL A 339 -1.34 31.98 4.75
CA VAL A 339 -1.38 32.54 3.39
C VAL A 339 -1.99 31.52 2.43
N ILE A 340 -1.48 30.30 2.40
CA ILE A 340 -1.98 29.25 1.50
C ILE A 340 -3.43 28.84 1.82
N SER A 341 -3.81 28.78 3.09
CA SER A 341 -5.21 28.52 3.49
C SER A 341 -6.16 29.58 2.93
N ARG A 342 -5.74 30.85 2.89
CA ARG A 342 -6.57 31.97 2.42
C ARG A 342 -6.63 32.09 0.89
N VAL A 343 -5.49 31.95 0.21
CA VAL A 343 -5.38 32.28 -1.22
C VAL A 343 -5.05 31.07 -2.11
N GLY A 344 -4.73 29.91 -1.53
CA GLY A 344 -4.40 28.67 -2.24
C GLY A 344 -2.98 28.61 -2.81
N ALA A 345 -2.44 29.73 -3.31
CA ALA A 345 -1.08 29.81 -3.88
C ALA A 345 -0.49 31.22 -3.72
N VAL A 346 0.84 31.33 -3.77
CA VAL A 346 1.54 32.64 -3.68
C VAL A 346 1.17 33.55 -4.85
N GLN A 347 0.97 33.02 -6.07
CA GLN A 347 0.52 33.82 -7.22
C GLN A 347 -0.84 34.50 -6.94
N ASN A 348 -1.78 33.78 -6.32
CA ASN A 348 -3.09 34.33 -5.97
C ASN A 348 -3.00 35.42 -4.89
N LEU A 349 -1.98 35.38 -4.01
CA LEU A 349 -1.70 36.49 -3.08
C LEU A 349 -1.34 37.75 -3.86
N VAL A 350 -0.51 37.63 -4.90
CA VAL A 350 -0.08 38.76 -5.72
C VAL A 350 -1.26 39.30 -6.53
N ASP A 351 -1.94 38.44 -7.28
CA ASP A 351 -2.96 38.86 -8.25
C ASP A 351 -4.24 39.36 -7.57
N HIS A 352 -4.68 38.72 -6.48
CA HIS A 352 -5.99 39.01 -5.89
C HIS A 352 -5.93 39.84 -4.61
N VAL A 353 -4.77 39.97 -3.97
CA VAL A 353 -4.63 40.74 -2.73
C VAL A 353 -3.73 41.95 -2.93
N LEU A 354 -2.50 41.75 -3.40
CA LEU A 354 -1.52 42.84 -3.47
C LEU A 354 -1.77 43.78 -4.66
N GLN A 355 -2.05 43.24 -5.85
CA GLN A 355 -2.31 44.05 -7.04
C GLN A 355 -3.50 45.01 -6.85
N PRO A 356 -4.66 44.60 -6.30
CA PRO A 356 -5.77 45.53 -6.04
C PRO A 356 -5.47 46.56 -4.94
N ILE A 357 -4.60 46.25 -3.97
CA ILE A 357 -4.23 47.19 -2.90
C ILE A 357 -3.29 48.29 -3.42
N VAL A 358 -2.41 47.94 -4.36
CA VAL A 358 -1.41 48.85 -4.91
C VAL A 358 -1.94 49.61 -6.14
N GLY A 359 -2.78 48.97 -6.95
CA GLY A 359 -3.33 49.53 -8.18
C GLY A 359 -4.55 50.44 -8.00
N ASN A 360 -5.23 50.39 -6.84
CA ASN A 360 -6.26 51.35 -6.44
C ASN A 360 -5.65 52.45 -5.57
#